data_AF-A0A8C8BP19-F1
#
_entry.id   AF-A0A8C8BP19-F1
#
_cell.length_a   1.000
_cell.length_b   1.000
_cell.length_c   1.000
_cell.angle_alpha   90.00
_cell.angle_beta   90.00
_cell.angle_gamma   90.00
#
_symmetry.space_group_name_H-M   'P 1'
#
loop_
_entity.id
_entity.type
_entity.pdbx_description
1 polymer ?
#
loop_
_entity_poly.entity_id
_entity_poly.type
_entity_poly.pdbx_seq_one_letter_code
_entity_poly.pdbx_strand_id
1 'polypeptide(L)'
;MARLLQAPPKFHPSEWDIANKMQCASTESQKSRSEHMMAESRRLLDEIEKTTQKTQSDVNKKIEQRREEIKFWKRELDNKLEQIVHETEVLLTFKTRLEKSLESCKEPLLIAQKCLLNRQRRAGIDLVHDKVEQELLKEAEVLQGVIALLGRTLEQTNEQIRLNRSAKYNLEMDLKDKFTALMIDDYCAGLTNNTPDIRCADNAVKIEGNFVSPEDWLNFSNINVEKADKQRNNSLALRVLIDGILSQTANDMHKQCELVNVAFRNRVKEVKDAKHKLETLLAVVLDETASQEMNIAALKKAIADKEGPVKVAQTRLEARNHRPNVELCYDTVQDRLINEVQEITKNIQR
;
A
#
# COMPACT_ATOMS: atom_id res chain seq x y z
N MET A 1 -103.76 28.44 -79.00
CA MET A 1 -104.49 27.30 -78.40
C MET A 1 -103.51 26.48 -77.58
N ALA A 2 -103.85 26.25 -76.31
CA ALA A 2 -103.03 25.60 -75.31
C ALA A 2 -102.72 24.14 -75.68
N ARG A 3 -101.47 23.69 -75.46
CA ARG A 3 -101.16 22.26 -75.44
C ARG A 3 -101.85 21.65 -74.22
N LEU A 4 -102.91 20.89 -74.48
CA LEU A 4 -103.57 20.01 -73.51
C LEU A 4 -102.51 19.06 -72.92
N LEU A 5 -102.30 19.17 -71.61
CA LEU A 5 -101.60 18.16 -70.82
C LEU A 5 -102.31 16.82 -71.03
N GLN A 6 -101.67 15.89 -71.76
CA GLN A 6 -102.15 14.52 -71.83
C GLN A 6 -102.18 13.94 -70.41
N ALA A 7 -103.34 13.45 -69.98
CA ALA A 7 -103.45 12.72 -68.73
C ALA A 7 -102.60 11.44 -68.82
N PRO A 8 -101.81 11.11 -67.79
CA PRO A 8 -100.93 9.95 -67.83
C PRO A 8 -101.74 8.65 -68.04
N PRO A 9 -101.19 7.66 -68.76
CA PRO A 9 -101.85 6.38 -68.97
C PRO A 9 -102.18 5.71 -67.62
N LYS A 10 -103.38 5.14 -67.50
CA LYS A 10 -103.85 4.45 -66.29
C LYS A 10 -103.45 2.98 -66.35
N PHE A 11 -102.76 2.50 -65.32
CA PHE A 11 -102.32 1.12 -65.19
C PHE A 11 -103.48 0.19 -64.80
N HIS A 12 -103.40 -1.07 -65.22
CA HIS A 12 -104.35 -2.11 -64.79
C HIS A 12 -104.03 -2.56 -63.35
N PRO A 13 -105.03 -2.93 -62.51
CA PRO A 13 -104.78 -3.39 -61.14
C PRO A 13 -103.73 -4.52 -61.04
N SER A 14 -103.66 -5.42 -62.03
CA SER A 14 -102.62 -6.46 -62.09
C SER A 14 -101.21 -5.92 -62.32
N GLU A 15 -101.06 -4.83 -63.07
CA GLU A 15 -99.76 -4.16 -63.28
C GLU A 15 -99.32 -3.44 -62.01
N TRP A 16 -100.26 -2.84 -61.28
CA TRP A 16 -100.01 -2.27 -59.95
C TRP A 16 -99.60 -3.36 -58.94
N ASP A 17 -100.28 -4.50 -58.91
CA ASP A 17 -99.94 -5.63 -58.03
C ASP A 17 -98.54 -6.19 -58.33
N ILE A 18 -98.18 -6.33 -59.61
CA ILE A 18 -96.85 -6.80 -60.03
C ILE A 18 -95.77 -5.78 -59.65
N ALA A 19 -95.99 -4.49 -59.96
CA ALA A 19 -95.04 -3.43 -59.62
C ALA A 19 -94.85 -3.28 -58.11
N ASN A 20 -95.93 -3.39 -57.32
CA ASN A 20 -95.87 -3.32 -55.87
C ASN A 20 -95.15 -4.55 -55.28
N LYS A 21 -95.42 -5.76 -55.79
CA LYS A 21 -94.68 -6.98 -55.39
C LYS A 21 -93.19 -6.89 -55.73
N MET A 22 -92.84 -6.39 -56.92
CA MET A 22 -91.44 -6.16 -57.31
C MET A 22 -90.77 -5.10 -56.45
N GLN A 23 -91.47 -4.01 -56.12
CA GLN A 23 -90.96 -2.95 -55.25
C GLN A 23 -90.75 -3.47 -53.83
N CYS A 24 -91.73 -4.21 -53.26
CA CYS A 24 -91.58 -4.87 -51.96
C CYS A 24 -90.38 -5.83 -51.95
N ALA A 25 -90.24 -6.69 -52.96
CA ALA A 25 -89.12 -7.63 -53.05
C ALA A 25 -87.75 -6.91 -53.18
N SER A 26 -87.69 -5.82 -53.95
CA SER A 26 -86.49 -4.99 -54.10
C SER A 26 -86.13 -4.29 -52.78
N THR A 27 -87.11 -3.71 -52.09
CA THR A 27 -86.92 -3.07 -50.77
C THR A 27 -86.51 -4.09 -49.71
N GLU A 28 -87.09 -5.29 -49.69
CA GLU A 28 -86.73 -6.39 -48.79
C GLU A 28 -85.27 -6.84 -49.02
N SER A 29 -84.87 -6.97 -50.29
CA SER A 29 -83.48 -7.29 -50.67
C SER A 29 -82.49 -6.19 -50.25
N GLN A 30 -82.84 -4.91 -50.45
CA GLN A 30 -82.02 -3.78 -50.00
C GLN A 30 -81.91 -3.70 -48.47
N LYS A 31 -83.02 -3.91 -47.76
CA LYS A 31 -83.07 -3.99 -46.30
C LYS A 31 -82.18 -5.13 -45.79
N SER A 32 -82.31 -6.34 -46.34
CA SER A 32 -81.48 -7.49 -45.97
C SER A 32 -79.98 -7.23 -46.20
N ARG A 33 -79.60 -6.60 -47.32
CA ARG A 33 -78.19 -6.19 -47.57
C ARG A 33 -77.70 -5.16 -46.57
N SER A 34 -78.54 -4.18 -46.20
CA SER A 34 -78.20 -3.19 -45.18
C SER A 34 -78.05 -3.81 -43.80
N GLU A 35 -78.98 -4.69 -43.40
CA GLU A 35 -78.91 -5.44 -42.13
C GLU A 35 -77.66 -6.31 -42.06
N HIS A 36 -77.31 -6.99 -43.16
CA HIS A 36 -76.08 -7.77 -43.25
C HIS A 36 -74.83 -6.90 -43.09
N MET A 37 -74.74 -5.77 -43.82
CA MET A 37 -73.63 -4.82 -43.72
C MET A 37 -73.50 -4.22 -42.31
N MET A 38 -74.62 -3.92 -41.65
CA MET A 38 -74.64 -3.44 -40.26
C MET A 38 -74.19 -4.53 -39.28
N ALA A 39 -74.61 -5.78 -39.48
CA ALA A 39 -74.15 -6.91 -38.67
C ALA A 39 -72.65 -7.15 -38.85
N GLU A 40 -72.15 -7.08 -40.09
CA GLU A 40 -70.72 -7.20 -40.38
C GLU A 40 -69.90 -6.05 -39.78
N SER A 41 -70.38 -4.81 -39.89
CA SER A 41 -69.74 -3.64 -39.28
C SER A 41 -69.68 -3.76 -37.75
N ARG A 42 -70.75 -4.21 -37.10
CA ARG A 42 -70.77 -4.47 -35.65
C ARG A 42 -69.78 -5.58 -35.25
N ARG A 43 -69.72 -6.67 -36.02
CA ARG A 43 -68.74 -7.74 -35.80
C ARG A 43 -67.31 -7.21 -35.91
N LEU A 44 -67.01 -6.41 -36.94
CA LEU A 44 -65.70 -5.82 -37.14
C LEU A 44 -65.34 -4.84 -36.00
N LEU A 45 -66.28 -4.02 -35.54
CA LEU A 45 -66.06 -3.13 -34.40
C LEU A 45 -65.71 -3.90 -33.12
N ASP A 46 -66.46 -4.96 -32.81
CA ASP A 46 -66.19 -5.83 -31.65
C ASP A 46 -64.83 -6.55 -31.78
N GLU A 47 -64.49 -7.03 -32.98
CA GLU A 47 -63.19 -7.66 -33.25
C GLU A 47 -62.02 -6.69 -33.09
N ILE A 48 -62.16 -5.47 -33.61
CA ILE A 48 -61.15 -4.40 -33.49
C ILE A 48 -61.00 -3.97 -32.03
N GLU A 49 -62.11 -3.79 -31.30
CA GLU A 49 -62.09 -3.43 -29.88
C GLU A 49 -61.39 -4.50 -29.05
N LYS A 50 -61.77 -5.77 -29.22
CA LYS A 50 -61.14 -6.91 -28.52
C LYS A 50 -59.65 -7.02 -28.85
N THR A 51 -59.29 -6.88 -30.11
CA THR A 51 -57.89 -6.95 -30.55
C THR A 51 -57.06 -5.80 -29.97
N THR A 52 -57.64 -4.59 -29.93
CA THR A 52 -56.99 -3.40 -29.36
C THR A 52 -56.79 -3.56 -27.85
N GLN A 53 -57.82 -3.94 -27.10
CA GLN A 53 -57.75 -4.17 -25.66
C GLN A 53 -56.75 -5.29 -25.31
N LYS A 54 -56.77 -6.39 -26.07
CA LYS A 54 -55.83 -7.51 -25.88
C LYS A 54 -54.39 -7.05 -26.11
N THR A 55 -54.14 -6.28 -27.17
CA THR A 55 -52.79 -5.80 -27.51
C THR A 55 -52.28 -4.80 -26.46
N GLN A 56 -53.12 -3.85 -26.03
CA GLN A 56 -52.77 -2.93 -24.94
C GLN A 56 -52.47 -3.68 -23.64
N SER A 57 -53.29 -4.69 -23.29
CA SER A 57 -53.05 -5.51 -22.09
C SER A 57 -51.75 -6.30 -22.17
N ASP A 58 -51.42 -6.89 -23.33
CA ASP A 58 -50.15 -7.60 -23.54
C ASP A 58 -48.93 -6.68 -23.40
N VAL A 59 -48.98 -5.50 -24.02
CA VAL A 59 -47.89 -4.51 -23.95
C VAL A 59 -47.74 -3.99 -22.52
N ASN A 60 -48.82 -3.68 -21.81
CA ASN A 60 -48.77 -3.23 -20.41
C ASN A 60 -48.12 -4.28 -19.50
N LYS A 61 -48.40 -5.58 -19.71
CA LYS A 61 -47.74 -6.67 -18.98
C LYS A 61 -46.24 -6.72 -19.27
N LYS A 62 -45.83 -6.53 -20.53
CA LYS A 62 -44.42 -6.51 -20.93
C LYS A 62 -43.67 -5.31 -20.35
N ILE A 63 -44.30 -4.13 -20.30
CA ILE A 63 -43.74 -2.95 -19.63
C ILE A 63 -43.55 -3.24 -18.14
N GLU A 64 -44.53 -3.84 -17.47
CA GLU A 64 -44.39 -4.17 -16.05
C GLU A 64 -43.26 -5.17 -15.79
N GLN A 65 -43.17 -6.23 -16.61
CA GLN A 65 -42.05 -7.18 -16.52
C GLN A 65 -40.70 -6.46 -16.68
N ARG A 66 -40.60 -5.55 -17.65
CA ARG A 66 -39.37 -4.78 -17.91
C ARG A 66 -39.00 -3.87 -16.74
N ARG A 67 -39.98 -3.22 -16.11
CA ARG A 67 -39.77 -2.41 -14.91
C ARG A 67 -39.18 -3.23 -13.77
N GLU A 68 -39.72 -4.43 -13.54
CA GLU A 68 -39.21 -5.32 -12.48
C GLU A 68 -37.78 -5.82 -12.78
N GLU A 69 -37.45 -6.13 -14.03
CA GLU A 69 -36.07 -6.44 -14.45
C GLU A 69 -35.11 -5.28 -14.21
N ILE A 70 -35.50 -4.05 -14.56
CA ILE A 70 -34.67 -2.86 -14.34
C ILE A 70 -34.50 -2.58 -12.85
N LYS A 71 -35.56 -2.68 -12.05
CA LYS A 71 -35.50 -2.53 -10.58
C LYS A 71 -34.61 -3.58 -9.93
N PHE A 72 -34.64 -4.83 -10.41
CA PHE A 72 -33.73 -5.88 -9.97
C PHE A 72 -32.27 -5.47 -10.23
N TRP A 73 -31.93 -5.14 -11.47
CA TRP A 73 -30.56 -4.77 -11.83
C TRP A 73 -30.08 -3.50 -11.14
N LYS A 74 -30.95 -2.52 -10.95
CA LYS A 74 -30.63 -1.31 -10.18
C LYS A 74 -30.24 -1.67 -8.75
N ARG A 75 -31.01 -2.54 -8.07
CA ARG A 75 -30.68 -3.00 -6.71
C ARG A 75 -29.35 -3.75 -6.65
N GLU A 76 -29.09 -4.63 -7.62
CA GLU A 76 -27.82 -5.35 -7.68
C GLU A 76 -26.63 -4.40 -7.89
N LEU A 77 -26.74 -3.46 -8.83
CA LEU A 77 -25.71 -2.46 -9.08
C LEU A 77 -25.48 -1.52 -7.89
N ASP A 78 -26.56 -1.04 -7.24
CA ASP A 78 -26.51 -0.20 -6.04
C ASP A 78 -25.76 -0.94 -4.91
N ASN A 79 -26.11 -2.21 -4.66
CA ASN A 79 -25.44 -3.03 -3.64
C ASN A 79 -23.94 -3.20 -3.95
N LYS A 80 -23.58 -3.52 -5.19
CA LYS A 80 -22.16 -3.65 -5.58
C LYS A 80 -21.40 -2.33 -5.49
N LEU A 81 -22.07 -1.22 -5.80
CA LEU A 81 -21.52 0.13 -5.66
C LEU A 81 -21.21 0.44 -4.19
N GLU A 82 -22.13 0.19 -3.27
CA GLU A 82 -21.91 0.38 -1.83
C GLU A 82 -20.73 -0.47 -1.34
N GLN A 83 -20.67 -1.74 -1.74
CA GLN A 83 -19.58 -2.63 -1.35
C GLN A 83 -18.21 -2.18 -1.85
N ILE A 84 -18.08 -1.75 -3.12
CA ILE A 84 -16.79 -1.31 -3.67
C ILE A 84 -16.36 0.05 -3.12
N VAL A 85 -17.32 0.96 -2.85
CA VAL A 85 -17.05 2.23 -2.19
C VAL A 85 -16.50 2.01 -0.79
N HIS A 86 -17.20 1.19 0.01
CA HIS A 86 -16.75 0.85 1.35
C HIS A 86 -15.37 0.20 1.35
N GLU A 87 -15.14 -0.79 0.48
CA GLU A 87 -13.85 -1.46 0.40
C GLU A 87 -12.71 -0.50 -0.03
N THR A 88 -13.01 0.48 -0.91
CA THR A 88 -12.04 1.50 -1.30
C THR A 88 -11.66 2.41 -0.14
N GLU A 89 -12.62 2.80 0.69
CA GLU A 89 -12.35 3.59 1.90
C GLU A 89 -11.48 2.83 2.89
N VAL A 90 -11.77 1.54 3.11
CA VAL A 90 -10.93 0.70 3.97
C VAL A 90 -9.52 0.58 3.39
N LEU A 91 -9.37 0.33 2.08
CA LEU A 91 -8.05 0.21 1.45
C LEU A 91 -7.24 1.52 1.52
N LEU A 92 -7.92 2.69 1.49
CA LEU A 92 -7.27 3.98 1.74
C LEU A 92 -6.69 4.10 3.16
N THR A 93 -7.35 3.54 4.18
CA THR A 93 -6.78 3.51 5.54
C THR A 93 -5.51 2.65 5.61
N PHE A 94 -5.49 1.52 4.89
CA PHE A 94 -4.32 0.65 4.78
C PHE A 94 -3.18 1.34 4.02
N LYS A 95 -3.49 2.08 2.95
CA LYS A 95 -2.53 2.95 2.26
C LYS A 95 -1.87 3.93 3.23
N THR A 96 -2.65 4.63 4.05
CA THR A 96 -2.09 5.57 5.04
C THR A 96 -1.22 4.87 6.08
N ARG A 97 -1.57 3.63 6.50
CA ARG A 97 -0.72 2.83 7.39
C ARG A 97 0.62 2.47 6.74
N LEU A 98 0.62 2.07 5.47
CA LEU A 98 1.85 1.80 4.70
C LEU A 98 2.73 3.04 4.57
N GLU A 99 2.14 4.19 4.22
CA GLU A 99 2.85 5.47 4.08
C GLU A 99 3.51 5.88 5.41
N LYS A 100 2.79 5.77 6.53
CA LYS A 100 3.33 6.05 7.86
C LYS A 100 4.45 5.08 8.24
N SER A 101 4.29 3.79 7.94
CA SER A 101 5.31 2.78 8.20
C SER A 101 6.59 3.01 7.38
N LEU A 102 6.45 3.48 6.14
CA LEU A 102 7.59 3.88 5.30
C LEU A 102 8.32 5.09 5.90
N GLU A 103 7.57 6.11 6.33
CA GLU A 103 8.14 7.31 6.94
C GLU A 103 8.92 6.95 8.21
N SER A 104 8.37 6.07 9.06
CA SER A 104 9.01 5.66 10.31
C SER A 104 10.33 4.89 10.11
N CYS A 105 10.62 4.38 8.90
CA CYS A 105 11.88 3.69 8.62
C CYS A 105 13.05 4.66 8.36
N LYS A 106 12.78 5.93 8.02
CA LYS A 106 13.82 6.87 7.57
C LYS A 106 14.79 7.26 8.69
N GLU A 107 14.25 7.58 9.86
CA GLU A 107 15.06 8.00 11.00
C GLU A 107 15.96 6.86 11.53
N PRO A 108 15.46 5.64 11.78
CA PRO A 108 16.31 4.50 12.17
C PRO A 108 17.43 4.23 11.15
N LEU A 109 17.14 4.29 9.84
CA LEU A 109 18.14 4.06 8.81
C LEU A 109 19.24 5.12 8.87
N LEU A 110 18.86 6.39 9.03
CA LEU A 110 19.81 7.49 9.18
C LEU A 110 20.68 7.33 10.44
N ILE A 111 20.10 6.88 11.54
CA ILE A 111 20.82 6.61 12.80
C ILE A 111 21.84 5.50 12.60
N ALA A 112 21.43 4.35 12.01
CA ALA A 112 22.33 3.24 11.73
C ALA A 112 23.52 3.67 10.85
N GLN A 113 23.26 4.44 9.79
CA GLN A 113 24.28 5.00 8.92
C GLN A 113 25.23 5.96 9.64
N LYS A 114 24.71 6.85 10.49
CA LYS A 114 25.53 7.75 11.31
C LYS A 114 26.40 6.99 12.30
N CYS A 115 25.87 5.93 12.92
CA CYS A 115 26.64 5.05 13.80
C CYS A 115 27.79 4.38 13.06
N LEU A 116 27.55 3.84 11.85
CA LEU A 116 28.60 3.28 11.00
C LEU A 116 29.67 4.32 10.64
N LEU A 117 29.28 5.52 10.24
CA LEU A 117 30.22 6.60 9.92
C LEU A 117 31.08 6.99 11.13
N ASN A 118 30.49 7.07 12.32
CA ASN A 118 31.24 7.36 13.55
C ASN A 118 32.25 6.26 13.87
N ARG A 119 31.93 5.00 13.56
CA ARG A 119 32.86 3.89 13.76
C ARG A 119 34.03 3.90 12.79
N GLN A 120 33.80 4.33 11.55
CA GLN A 120 34.87 4.53 10.55
C GLN A 120 35.87 5.61 10.95
N ARG A 121 35.53 6.47 11.93
CA ARG A 121 36.41 7.51 12.47
C ARG A 121 37.28 7.04 13.64
N ARG A 122 37.19 5.76 14.05
CA ARG A 122 38.08 5.21 15.09
C ARG A 122 39.53 5.20 14.60
N ALA A 123 40.47 5.36 15.52
CA ALA A 123 41.89 5.53 15.20
C ALA A 123 42.70 4.28 15.53
N GLY A 124 43.71 4.00 14.70
CA GLY A 124 44.68 2.93 14.94
C GLY A 124 44.03 1.57 15.14
N ILE A 125 44.43 0.87 16.20
CA ILE A 125 43.96 -0.49 16.51
C ILE A 125 42.48 -0.55 16.92
N ASP A 126 41.83 0.57 17.22
CA ASP A 126 40.40 0.61 17.55
C ASP A 126 39.50 0.61 16.30
N LEU A 127 40.07 0.83 15.10
CA LEU A 127 39.36 0.69 13.83
C LEU A 127 39.22 -0.80 13.47
N VAL A 128 38.27 -1.45 14.13
CA VAL A 128 38.01 -2.90 14.00
C VAL A 128 36.59 -3.20 13.54
N HIS A 129 36.48 -4.23 12.70
CA HIS A 129 35.22 -4.90 12.37
C HIS A 129 34.74 -5.74 13.56
N ASP A 130 34.21 -5.05 14.57
CA ASP A 130 33.61 -5.68 15.75
C ASP A 130 32.15 -6.09 15.50
N LYS A 131 31.57 -6.78 16.49
CA LYS A 131 30.18 -7.25 16.42
C LYS A 131 29.17 -6.11 16.23
N VAL A 132 29.44 -4.91 16.75
CA VAL A 132 28.55 -3.76 16.60
C VAL A 132 28.53 -3.29 15.14
N GLU A 133 29.67 -3.27 14.45
CA GLU A 133 29.70 -2.94 13.02
C GLU A 133 28.89 -3.94 12.18
N GLN A 134 29.05 -5.24 12.47
CA GLN A 134 28.31 -6.30 11.79
C GLN A 134 26.79 -6.14 11.98
N GLU A 135 26.34 -5.92 13.21
CA GLU A 135 24.91 -5.77 13.50
C GLU A 135 24.33 -4.46 12.94
N LEU A 136 25.10 -3.37 12.92
CA LEU A 136 24.68 -2.10 12.29
C LEU A 136 24.55 -2.21 10.77
N LEU A 137 25.48 -2.90 10.10
CA LEU A 137 25.36 -3.20 8.67
C LEU A 137 24.09 -4.01 8.40
N LYS A 138 23.83 -5.03 9.24
CA LYS A 138 22.63 -5.84 9.14
C LYS A 138 21.35 -5.05 9.40
N GLU A 139 21.36 -4.12 10.36
CA GLU A 139 20.25 -3.19 10.62
C GLU A 139 19.95 -2.30 9.41
N ALA A 140 20.98 -1.73 8.79
CA ALA A 140 20.81 -0.94 7.57
C ALA A 140 20.23 -1.78 6.41
N GLU A 141 20.73 -3.01 6.21
CA GLU A 141 20.19 -3.95 5.21
C GLU A 141 18.72 -4.29 5.45
N VAL A 142 18.36 -4.62 6.70
CA VAL A 142 16.97 -4.95 7.08
C VAL A 142 16.06 -3.75 6.82
N LEU A 143 16.45 -2.55 7.26
CA LEU A 143 15.67 -1.33 7.04
C LEU A 143 15.48 -1.01 5.56
N GLN A 144 16.53 -1.15 4.74
CA GLN A 144 16.43 -0.95 3.29
C GLN A 144 15.50 -1.99 2.64
N GLY A 145 15.60 -3.25 3.05
CA GLY A 145 14.71 -4.33 2.57
C GLY A 145 13.25 -4.07 2.94
N VAL A 146 12.99 -3.61 4.17
CA VAL A 146 11.66 -3.21 4.64
C VAL A 146 11.11 -2.04 3.82
N ILE A 147 11.91 -0.98 3.61
CA ILE A 147 11.51 0.18 2.79
C ILE A 147 11.13 -0.27 1.37
N ALA A 148 11.95 -1.13 0.74
CA ALA A 148 11.68 -1.63 -0.61
C ALA A 148 10.41 -2.53 -0.67
N LEU A 149 10.17 -3.35 0.36
CA LEU A 149 8.99 -4.20 0.43
C LEU A 149 7.71 -3.35 0.64
N LEU A 150 7.73 -2.42 1.60
CA LEU A 150 6.61 -1.53 1.86
C LEU A 150 6.32 -0.61 0.66
N GLY A 151 7.35 -0.12 -0.02
CA GLY A 151 7.22 0.70 -1.24
C GLY A 151 6.49 -0.03 -2.37
N ARG A 152 6.91 -1.27 -2.69
CA ARG A 152 6.22 -2.10 -3.69
C ARG A 152 4.77 -2.42 -3.30
N THR A 153 4.54 -2.69 -2.02
CA THR A 153 3.19 -2.97 -1.50
C THR A 153 2.29 -1.73 -1.61
N LEU A 154 2.85 -0.54 -1.37
CA LEU A 154 2.14 0.73 -1.54
C LEU A 154 1.78 1.00 -3.01
N GLU A 155 2.67 0.70 -3.95
CA GLU A 155 2.39 0.78 -5.39
C GLU A 155 1.24 -0.14 -5.80
N GLN A 156 1.26 -1.40 -5.37
CA GLN A 156 0.17 -2.37 -5.59
C GLN A 156 -1.15 -1.88 -5.00
N THR A 157 -1.11 -1.28 -3.79
CA THR A 157 -2.27 -0.70 -3.13
C THR A 157 -2.85 0.48 -3.91
N ASN A 158 -2.00 1.38 -4.41
CA ASN A 158 -2.42 2.50 -5.24
C ASN A 158 -3.08 2.04 -6.54
N GLU A 159 -2.53 1.02 -7.19
CA GLU A 159 -3.11 0.46 -8.40
C GLU A 159 -4.46 -0.20 -8.13
N GLN A 160 -4.58 -0.97 -7.04
CA GLN A 160 -5.87 -1.57 -6.67
C GLN A 160 -6.94 -0.50 -6.35
N ILE A 161 -6.57 0.61 -5.68
CA ILE A 161 -7.49 1.74 -5.47
C ILE A 161 -7.94 2.35 -6.81
N ARG A 162 -7.04 2.48 -7.79
CA ARG A 162 -7.37 2.97 -9.13
C ARG A 162 -8.37 2.04 -9.84
N LEU A 163 -8.16 0.72 -9.75
CA LEU A 163 -9.05 -0.28 -10.31
C LEU A 163 -10.43 -0.27 -9.64
N ASN A 164 -10.50 -0.13 -8.31
CA ASN A 164 -11.77 0.02 -7.59
C ASN A 164 -12.54 1.25 -8.06
N ARG A 165 -11.86 2.39 -8.23
CA ARG A 165 -12.48 3.63 -8.75
C ARG A 165 -13.00 3.47 -10.18
N SER A 166 -12.31 2.72 -11.02
CA SER A 166 -12.79 2.40 -12.37
C SER A 166 -14.04 1.52 -12.34
N ALA A 167 -14.07 0.49 -11.49
CA ALA A 167 -15.26 -0.33 -11.30
C ALA A 167 -16.45 0.49 -10.77
N LYS A 168 -16.21 1.34 -9.77
CA LYS A 168 -17.18 2.31 -9.24
C LYS A 168 -17.80 3.17 -10.35
N TYR A 169 -16.96 3.79 -11.18
CA TYR A 169 -17.43 4.65 -12.28
C TYR A 169 -18.36 3.88 -13.24
N ASN A 170 -17.99 2.66 -13.64
CA ASN A 170 -18.83 1.87 -14.54
C ASN A 170 -20.18 1.51 -13.93
N LEU A 171 -20.21 1.17 -12.64
CA LEU A 171 -21.46 0.94 -11.90
C LEU A 171 -22.33 2.20 -11.85
N GLU A 172 -21.74 3.36 -11.57
CA GLU A 172 -22.47 4.64 -11.53
C GLU A 172 -23.07 5.01 -12.88
N MET A 173 -22.36 4.77 -13.98
CA MET A 173 -22.88 5.03 -15.33
C MET A 173 -24.04 4.09 -15.67
N ASP A 174 -23.88 2.79 -15.38
CA ASP A 174 -24.96 1.81 -15.61
C ASP A 174 -26.20 2.15 -14.76
N LEU A 175 -26.01 2.50 -13.49
CA LEU A 175 -27.10 2.94 -12.60
C LEU A 175 -27.85 4.16 -13.14
N LYS A 176 -27.12 5.16 -13.68
CA LYS A 176 -27.73 6.35 -14.28
C LYS A 176 -28.60 5.99 -15.48
N ASP A 177 -28.13 5.10 -16.34
CA ASP A 177 -28.88 4.64 -17.50
C ASP A 177 -30.11 3.83 -17.08
N LYS A 178 -29.97 2.92 -16.10
CA LYS A 178 -31.08 2.14 -15.53
C LYS A 178 -32.11 3.03 -14.85
N PHE A 179 -31.69 4.08 -14.14
CA PHE A 179 -32.61 5.05 -13.53
C PHE A 179 -33.42 5.78 -14.60
N THR A 180 -32.76 6.26 -15.66
CA THR A 180 -33.44 6.95 -16.76
C THR A 180 -34.42 6.02 -17.49
N ALA A 181 -34.02 4.78 -17.76
CA ALA A 181 -34.89 3.78 -18.36
C ALA A 181 -36.12 3.48 -17.48
N LEU A 182 -35.92 3.31 -16.17
CA LEU A 182 -37.02 3.08 -15.23
C LEU A 182 -38.01 4.25 -15.20
N MET A 183 -37.52 5.49 -15.21
CA MET A 183 -38.39 6.68 -15.25
C MET A 183 -39.26 6.74 -16.51
N ILE A 184 -38.71 6.34 -17.67
CA ILE A 184 -39.46 6.25 -18.92
C ILE A 184 -40.51 5.14 -18.83
N ASP A 185 -40.14 3.96 -18.34
CA ASP A 185 -41.06 2.83 -18.23
C ASP A 185 -42.15 3.06 -17.17
N ASP A 186 -41.84 3.76 -16.07
CA ASP A 186 -42.80 4.22 -15.06
C ASP A 186 -43.82 5.20 -15.67
N TYR A 187 -43.35 6.15 -16.50
CA TYR A 187 -44.24 7.05 -17.23
C TYR A 187 -45.15 6.28 -18.20
N CYS A 188 -44.58 5.37 -19.00
CA CYS A 188 -45.32 4.54 -19.95
C CYS A 188 -46.37 3.66 -19.24
N ALA A 189 -46.02 3.04 -18.11
CA ALA A 189 -46.94 2.22 -17.32
C ALA A 189 -48.09 3.04 -16.71
N GLY A 190 -47.90 4.35 -16.50
CA GLY A 190 -48.92 5.28 -16.03
C GLY A 190 -49.87 5.80 -17.12
N LEU A 191 -49.60 5.55 -18.40
CA LEU A 191 -50.45 5.99 -19.49
C LEU A 191 -51.73 5.14 -19.59
N THR A 192 -52.85 5.83 -19.77
CA THR A 192 -54.18 5.23 -20.00
C THR A 192 -54.82 5.88 -21.22
N ASN A 193 -55.87 5.28 -21.76
CA ASN A 193 -56.61 5.83 -22.91
C ASN A 193 -57.21 7.23 -22.65
N ASN A 194 -57.32 7.63 -21.37
CA ASN A 194 -57.88 8.92 -20.95
C ASN A 194 -56.81 9.88 -20.39
N THR A 195 -55.52 9.53 -20.49
CA THR A 195 -54.45 10.40 -19.98
C THR A 195 -54.40 11.69 -20.82
N PRO A 196 -54.42 12.88 -20.19
CA PRO A 196 -54.31 14.14 -20.92
C PRO A 196 -52.97 14.23 -21.67
N ASP A 197 -52.96 14.96 -22.78
CA ASP A 197 -51.76 15.22 -23.62
C ASP A 197 -51.11 13.99 -24.30
N ILE A 198 -51.81 12.85 -24.42
CA ILE A 198 -51.40 11.79 -25.35
C ILE A 198 -51.50 12.30 -26.80
N ARG A 199 -50.42 12.17 -27.59
CA ARG A 199 -50.32 12.73 -28.96
C ARG A 199 -50.21 11.63 -30.01
N CYS A 200 -50.77 11.87 -31.19
CA CYS A 200 -50.44 11.08 -32.38
C CYS A 200 -49.10 11.56 -32.92
N ALA A 201 -48.03 10.78 -32.72
CA ALA A 201 -46.71 11.14 -33.20
C ALA A 201 -46.57 10.83 -34.71
N ASP A 202 -46.12 11.81 -35.48
CA ASP A 202 -45.75 11.61 -36.88
C ASP A 202 -44.55 10.66 -36.98
N ASN A 203 -44.64 9.63 -37.83
CA ASN A 203 -43.62 8.59 -37.99
C ASN A 203 -43.30 7.75 -36.72
N ALA A 204 -44.28 7.46 -35.86
CA ALA A 204 -44.07 6.65 -34.64
C ALA A 204 -43.42 5.26 -34.88
N VAL A 205 -43.46 4.73 -36.11
CA VAL A 205 -42.90 3.41 -36.48
C VAL A 205 -41.44 3.52 -36.96
N LYS A 206 -40.80 4.70 -36.93
CA LYS A 206 -39.40 4.84 -37.33
C LYS A 206 -38.47 4.20 -36.29
N ILE A 207 -37.90 3.07 -36.65
CA ILE A 207 -36.84 2.38 -35.88
C ILE A 207 -35.54 3.13 -36.16
N GLU A 208 -35.27 4.20 -35.43
CA GLU A 208 -34.03 4.98 -35.52
C GLU A 208 -33.16 4.70 -34.28
N GLY A 209 -32.03 4.00 -34.47
CA GLY A 209 -31.07 3.72 -33.40
C GLY A 209 -30.35 2.39 -33.55
N ASN A 210 -29.25 2.24 -32.79
CA ASN A 210 -28.54 0.97 -32.64
C ASN A 210 -29.15 0.21 -31.46
N PHE A 211 -30.10 -0.69 -31.73
CA PHE A 211 -30.76 -1.49 -30.70
C PHE A 211 -29.81 -2.59 -30.20
N VAL A 212 -29.78 -2.78 -28.88
CA VAL A 212 -29.07 -3.91 -28.24
C VAL A 212 -30.06 -5.04 -27.98
N SER A 213 -29.59 -6.29 -28.06
CA SER A 213 -30.44 -7.43 -27.70
C SER A 213 -30.70 -7.45 -26.18
N PRO A 214 -31.80 -8.08 -25.71
CA PRO A 214 -32.02 -8.28 -24.28
C PRO A 214 -30.87 -9.03 -23.59
N GLU A 215 -30.22 -9.95 -24.31
CA GLU A 215 -29.04 -10.68 -23.85
C GLU A 215 -27.84 -9.75 -23.67
N ASP A 216 -27.56 -8.86 -24.63
CA ASP A 216 -26.48 -7.88 -24.51
C ASP A 216 -26.73 -6.89 -23.36
N TRP A 217 -27.98 -6.46 -23.18
CA TRP A 217 -28.37 -5.59 -22.06
C TRP A 217 -28.14 -6.26 -20.71
N LEU A 218 -28.50 -7.54 -20.59
CA LEU A 218 -28.29 -8.35 -19.40
C LEU A 218 -26.79 -8.55 -19.15
N ASN A 219 -26.04 -8.88 -20.19
CA ASN A 219 -24.61 -9.14 -20.11
C ASN A 219 -23.83 -7.88 -19.71
N PHE A 220 -24.24 -6.70 -20.19
CA PHE A 220 -23.61 -5.43 -19.83
C PHE A 220 -23.57 -5.20 -18.31
N SER A 221 -24.72 -5.35 -17.64
CA SER A 221 -24.80 -5.15 -16.19
C SER A 221 -24.12 -6.29 -15.42
N ASN A 222 -24.22 -7.53 -15.89
CA ASN A 222 -23.47 -8.67 -15.32
C ASN A 222 -21.96 -8.41 -15.32
N ILE A 223 -21.39 -8.00 -16.46
CA ILE A 223 -19.95 -7.71 -16.59
C ILE A 223 -19.52 -6.63 -15.59
N ASN A 224 -20.34 -5.60 -15.37
CA ASN A 224 -20.03 -4.55 -14.40
C ASN A 224 -20.04 -5.08 -12.96
N VAL A 225 -21.02 -5.91 -12.61
CA VAL A 225 -21.11 -6.60 -11.31
C VAL A 225 -19.90 -7.51 -11.09
N GLU A 226 -19.57 -8.37 -12.05
CA GLU A 226 -18.43 -9.29 -11.95
C GLU A 226 -17.10 -8.56 -11.81
N LYS A 227 -16.91 -7.47 -12.56
CA LYS A 227 -15.71 -6.62 -12.43
C LYS A 227 -15.63 -6.01 -11.05
N ALA A 228 -16.72 -5.49 -10.51
CA ALA A 228 -16.75 -4.92 -9.16
C ALA A 228 -16.41 -5.97 -8.09
N ASP A 229 -17.01 -7.15 -8.16
CA ASP A 229 -16.72 -8.26 -7.25
C ASP A 229 -15.26 -8.70 -7.32
N LYS A 230 -14.70 -8.79 -8.53
CA LYS A 230 -13.28 -9.10 -8.73
C LYS A 230 -12.37 -8.09 -8.04
N GLN A 231 -12.63 -6.78 -8.22
CA GLN A 231 -11.79 -5.75 -7.60
C GLN A 231 -11.96 -5.71 -6.07
N ARG A 232 -13.18 -5.94 -5.57
CA ARG A 232 -13.43 -6.07 -4.14
C ARG A 232 -12.67 -7.25 -3.55
N ASN A 233 -12.72 -8.42 -4.16
CA ASN A 233 -12.02 -9.61 -3.68
C ASN A 233 -10.50 -9.43 -3.71
N ASN A 234 -9.97 -8.79 -4.75
CA ASN A 234 -8.54 -8.43 -4.81
C ASN A 234 -8.16 -7.48 -3.66
N SER A 235 -9.00 -6.49 -3.35
CA SER A 235 -8.77 -5.55 -2.24
C SER A 235 -8.78 -6.25 -0.88
N LEU A 236 -9.71 -7.18 -0.66
CA LEU A 236 -9.77 -8.00 0.55
C LEU A 236 -8.50 -8.85 0.72
N ALA A 237 -8.07 -9.54 -0.34
CA ALA A 237 -6.84 -10.32 -0.32
C ALA A 237 -5.60 -9.45 -0.06
N LEU A 238 -5.55 -8.28 -0.68
CA LEU A 238 -4.45 -7.33 -0.51
C LEU A 238 -4.37 -6.80 0.92
N ARG A 239 -5.51 -6.53 1.59
CA ARG A 239 -5.52 -6.11 3.01
C ARG A 239 -4.88 -7.15 3.93
N VAL A 240 -5.24 -8.42 3.76
CA VAL A 240 -4.65 -9.52 4.54
C VAL A 240 -3.13 -9.58 4.32
N LEU A 241 -2.70 -9.43 3.07
CA LEU A 241 -1.27 -9.36 2.74
C LEU A 241 -0.58 -8.16 3.41
N ILE A 242 -1.19 -6.97 3.35
CA ILE A 242 -0.63 -5.75 3.96
C ILE A 242 -0.49 -5.90 5.47
N ASP A 243 -1.50 -6.42 6.16
CA ASP A 243 -1.42 -6.64 7.62
C ASP A 243 -0.30 -7.63 7.98
N GLY A 244 -0.13 -8.69 7.20
CA GLY A 244 0.96 -9.63 7.35
C GLY A 244 2.33 -8.97 7.14
N ILE A 245 2.48 -8.18 6.07
CA ILE A 245 3.72 -7.45 5.77
C ILE A 245 4.05 -6.45 6.88
N LEU A 246 3.08 -5.61 7.31
CA LEU A 246 3.29 -4.63 8.37
C LEU A 246 3.73 -5.28 9.69
N SER A 247 3.11 -6.41 10.04
CA SER A 247 3.46 -7.14 11.27
C SER A 247 4.86 -7.76 11.16
N GLN A 248 5.16 -8.40 10.04
CA GLN A 248 6.45 -9.06 9.83
C GLN A 248 7.60 -8.05 9.81
N THR A 249 7.46 -6.94 9.08
CA THR A 249 8.52 -5.93 8.98
C THR A 249 8.76 -5.23 10.31
N ALA A 250 7.70 -4.95 11.09
CA ALA A 250 7.83 -4.40 12.44
C ALA A 250 8.64 -5.33 13.36
N ASN A 251 8.35 -6.64 13.30
CA ASN A 251 9.07 -7.64 14.09
C ASN A 251 10.54 -7.77 13.67
N ASP A 252 10.82 -7.78 12.36
CA ASP A 252 12.18 -7.88 11.85
C ASP A 252 13.04 -6.66 12.23
N MET A 253 12.49 -5.46 12.11
CA MET A 253 13.16 -4.23 12.56
C MET A 253 13.41 -4.24 14.06
N HIS A 254 12.42 -4.60 14.87
CA HIS A 254 12.56 -4.64 16.33
C HIS A 254 13.62 -5.65 16.77
N LYS A 255 13.59 -6.85 16.20
CA LYS A 255 14.58 -7.89 16.48
C LYS A 255 15.99 -7.44 16.15
N GLN A 256 16.19 -6.79 15.00
CA GLN A 256 17.51 -6.32 14.59
C GLN A 256 18.00 -5.17 15.47
N CYS A 257 17.12 -4.24 15.86
CA CYS A 257 17.44 -3.17 16.81
C CYS A 257 17.92 -3.73 18.16
N GLU A 258 17.27 -4.78 18.68
CA GLU A 258 17.68 -5.43 19.92
C GLU A 258 19.06 -6.09 19.81
N LEU A 259 19.37 -6.73 18.67
CA LEU A 259 20.69 -7.31 18.43
C LEU A 259 21.80 -6.24 18.42
N VAL A 260 21.54 -5.09 17.77
CA VAL A 260 22.45 -3.94 17.78
C VAL A 260 22.64 -3.39 19.19
N ASN A 261 21.55 -3.24 19.94
CA ASN A 261 21.60 -2.74 21.33
C ASN A 261 22.40 -3.68 22.25
N VAL A 262 22.23 -5.00 22.12
CA VAL A 262 23.04 -6.00 22.85
C VAL A 262 24.51 -5.87 22.48
N ALA A 263 24.83 -5.79 21.17
CA ALA A 263 26.20 -5.66 20.72
C ALA A 263 26.87 -4.39 21.29
N PHE A 264 26.15 -3.26 21.30
CA PHE A 264 26.66 -2.01 21.88
C PHE A 264 26.91 -2.13 23.39
N ARG A 265 25.97 -2.70 24.14
CA ARG A 265 26.15 -2.92 25.59
C ARG A 265 27.40 -3.75 25.89
N ASN A 266 27.61 -4.83 25.14
CA ASN A 266 28.79 -5.68 25.29
C ASN A 266 30.06 -4.92 24.93
N ARG A 267 30.09 -4.20 23.80
CA ARG A 267 31.27 -3.46 23.36
C ARG A 267 31.65 -2.34 24.33
N VAL A 268 30.66 -1.63 24.88
CA VAL A 268 30.90 -0.60 25.90
C VAL A 268 31.50 -1.21 27.16
N LYS A 269 31.03 -2.39 27.58
CA LYS A 269 31.60 -3.12 28.72
C LYS A 269 33.06 -3.50 28.46
N GLU A 270 33.35 -4.13 27.32
CA GLU A 270 34.72 -4.51 26.93
C GLU A 270 35.68 -3.32 26.96
N VAL A 271 35.28 -2.18 26.38
CA VAL A 271 36.11 -0.97 26.33
C VAL A 271 36.34 -0.40 27.73
N LYS A 272 35.31 -0.39 28.60
CA LYS A 272 35.45 0.06 29.99
C LYS A 272 36.41 -0.84 30.77
N ASP A 273 36.28 -2.16 30.62
CA ASP A 273 37.13 -3.14 31.30
C ASP A 273 38.60 -3.01 30.83
N ALA A 274 38.82 -2.84 29.51
CA ALA A 274 40.16 -2.63 28.96
C ALA A 274 40.78 -1.31 29.44
N LYS A 275 40.01 -0.22 29.44
CA LYS A 275 40.45 1.08 29.98
C LYS A 275 40.88 0.95 31.44
N HIS A 276 40.04 0.35 32.29
CA HIS A 276 40.34 0.20 33.71
C HIS A 276 41.61 -0.61 33.96
N LYS A 277 41.84 -1.68 33.18
CA LYS A 277 43.09 -2.45 33.23
C LYS A 277 44.31 -1.60 32.85
N LEU A 278 44.21 -0.79 31.79
CA LEU A 278 45.29 0.11 31.37
C LEU A 278 45.59 1.19 32.42
N GLU A 279 44.57 1.77 33.04
CA GLU A 279 44.74 2.74 34.14
C GLU A 279 45.45 2.11 35.34
N THR A 280 45.09 0.86 35.68
CA THR A 280 45.75 0.10 36.76
C THR A 280 47.21 -0.18 36.43
N LEU A 281 47.50 -0.66 35.22
CA LEU A 281 48.86 -0.93 34.77
C LEU A 281 49.71 0.34 34.71
N LEU A 282 49.13 1.46 34.27
CA LEU A 282 49.81 2.75 34.25
C LEU A 282 50.24 3.17 35.66
N ALA A 283 49.37 3.03 36.66
CA ALA A 283 49.70 3.35 38.04
C ALA A 283 50.88 2.50 38.55
N VAL A 284 50.88 1.19 38.26
CA VAL A 284 51.98 0.28 38.61
C VAL A 284 53.30 0.68 37.93
N VAL A 285 53.26 0.99 36.63
CA VAL A 285 54.47 1.37 35.88
C VAL A 285 55.04 2.70 36.37
N LEU A 286 54.19 3.65 36.75
CA LEU A 286 54.64 4.92 37.33
C LEU A 286 55.32 4.73 38.70
N ASP A 287 54.77 3.87 39.56
CA ASP A 287 55.37 3.52 40.86
C ASP A 287 56.71 2.80 40.70
N GLU A 288 56.79 1.85 39.77
CA GLU A 288 58.04 1.17 39.43
C GLU A 288 59.07 2.16 38.86
N THR A 289 58.65 3.09 38.00
CA THR A 289 59.55 4.12 37.45
C THR A 289 60.12 4.99 38.57
N ALA A 290 59.29 5.45 39.51
CA ALA A 290 59.75 6.23 40.66
C ALA A 290 60.70 5.41 41.55
N SER A 291 60.42 4.13 41.77
CA SER A 291 61.28 3.21 42.52
C SER A 291 62.65 3.03 41.84
N GLN A 292 62.66 2.88 40.51
CA GLN A 292 63.90 2.79 39.73
C GLN A 292 64.68 4.11 39.75
N GLU A 293 64.02 5.26 39.69
CA GLU A 293 64.68 6.57 39.83
C GLU A 293 65.35 6.73 41.20
N MET A 294 64.67 6.32 42.28
CA MET A 294 65.26 6.29 43.63
C MET A 294 66.44 5.32 43.72
N ASN A 295 66.34 4.14 43.10
CA ASN A 295 67.43 3.17 43.04
C ASN A 295 68.65 3.74 42.31
N ILE A 296 68.45 4.39 41.16
CA ILE A 296 69.53 5.06 40.41
C ILE A 296 70.17 6.16 41.26
N ALA A 297 69.38 6.97 41.97
CA ALA A 297 69.92 8.02 42.85
C ALA A 297 70.74 7.43 44.01
N ALA A 298 70.26 6.34 44.62
CA ALA A 298 70.97 5.63 45.68
C ALA A 298 72.30 5.03 45.18
N LEU A 299 72.31 4.42 43.99
CA LEU A 299 73.52 3.89 43.36
C LEU A 299 74.53 5.00 43.02
N LYS A 300 74.07 6.11 42.43
CA LYS A 300 74.93 7.28 42.16
C LYS A 300 75.55 7.84 43.44
N LYS A 301 74.76 7.95 44.51
CA LYS A 301 75.26 8.38 45.82
C LYS A 301 76.27 7.38 46.39
N ALA A 302 75.99 6.08 46.32
CA ALA A 302 76.90 5.04 46.80
C ALA A 302 78.24 5.09 46.08
N ILE A 303 78.25 5.33 44.76
CA ILE A 303 79.49 5.54 43.98
C ILE A 303 80.22 6.80 44.44
N ALA A 304 79.53 7.93 44.56
CA ALA A 304 80.13 9.20 45.01
C ALA A 304 80.74 9.08 46.42
N ASP A 305 80.06 8.37 47.33
CA ASP A 305 80.52 8.11 48.70
C ASP A 305 81.82 7.27 48.73
N LYS A 306 82.17 6.55 47.65
CA LYS A 306 83.46 5.82 47.54
C LYS A 306 84.62 6.64 47.01
N GLU A 307 84.38 7.84 46.44
CA GLU A 307 85.46 8.71 45.98
C GLU A 307 86.40 9.14 47.11
N GLY A 308 85.85 9.50 48.27
CA GLY A 308 86.64 9.90 49.44
C GLY A 308 87.57 8.78 49.92
N PRO A 309 87.03 7.59 50.26
CA PRO A 309 87.83 6.42 50.63
C PRO A 309 88.91 6.05 49.61
N VAL A 310 88.61 6.04 48.30
CA VAL A 310 89.61 5.69 47.28
C VAL A 310 90.72 6.73 47.20
N LYS A 311 90.39 8.03 47.28
CA LYS A 311 91.38 9.11 47.32
C LYS A 311 92.31 8.97 48.53
N VAL A 312 91.76 8.68 49.71
CA VAL A 312 92.57 8.45 50.92
C VAL A 312 93.52 7.26 50.75
N ALA A 313 93.02 6.13 50.25
CA ALA A 313 93.84 4.94 50.01
C ALA A 313 94.95 5.21 48.98
N GLN A 314 94.62 5.90 47.88
CA GLN A 314 95.57 6.30 46.83
C GLN A 314 96.64 7.27 47.36
N THR A 315 96.26 8.33 48.07
CA THR A 315 97.21 9.29 48.66
C THR A 315 98.12 8.63 49.69
N ARG A 316 97.59 7.72 50.52
CA ARG A 316 98.40 6.94 51.48
C ARG A 316 99.43 6.07 50.76
N LEU A 317 99.01 5.39 49.70
CA LEU A 317 99.88 4.54 48.89
C LEU A 317 100.98 5.36 48.20
N GLU A 318 100.61 6.50 47.60
CA GLU A 318 101.55 7.43 46.97
C GLU A 318 102.56 7.99 47.98
N ALA A 319 102.11 8.47 49.13
CA ALA A 319 103.00 9.01 50.17
C ALA A 319 104.02 7.95 50.64
N ARG A 320 103.60 6.69 50.78
CA ARG A 320 104.50 5.60 51.16
C ARG A 320 105.51 5.23 50.07
N ASN A 321 105.17 5.43 48.79
CA ASN A 321 106.10 5.21 47.67
C ASN A 321 107.26 6.22 47.63
N HIS A 322 107.23 7.28 48.46
CA HIS A 322 108.31 8.27 48.59
C HIS A 322 109.26 8.00 49.77
N ARG A 323 109.12 6.86 50.48
CA ARG A 323 110.03 6.50 51.57
C ARG A 323 111.46 6.26 51.04
N PRO A 324 112.51 6.75 51.72
CA PRO A 324 113.87 6.67 51.20
C PRO A 324 114.54 5.31 51.46
N ASN A 325 115.34 4.84 50.50
CA ASN A 325 116.27 3.70 50.65
C ASN A 325 115.58 2.42 51.18
N VAL A 326 116.12 1.83 52.25
CA VAL A 326 115.64 0.57 52.86
C VAL A 326 114.24 0.71 53.49
N GLU A 327 113.80 1.94 53.80
CA GLU A 327 112.45 2.21 54.33
C GLU A 327 111.36 2.11 53.24
N LEU A 328 111.73 2.03 51.95
CA LEU A 328 110.84 1.64 50.86
C LEU A 328 110.59 0.12 50.89
N CYS A 329 110.06 -0.35 52.01
CA CYS A 329 109.79 -1.75 52.26
C CYS A 329 108.40 -2.12 51.77
N TYR A 330 108.30 -3.26 51.08
CA TYR A 330 107.02 -3.89 50.76
C TYR A 330 106.50 -4.65 51.98
N ASP A 331 106.02 -3.90 52.97
CA ASP A 331 105.48 -4.44 54.21
C ASP A 331 103.98 -4.77 54.10
N THR A 332 103.41 -5.34 55.16
CA THR A 332 101.99 -5.70 55.21
C THR A 332 101.06 -4.51 54.98
N VAL A 333 101.46 -3.29 55.35
CA VAL A 333 100.64 -2.08 55.14
C VAL A 333 100.67 -1.69 53.66
N GLN A 334 101.81 -1.81 52.99
CA GLN A 334 101.97 -1.55 51.57
C GLN A 334 101.11 -2.50 50.72
N ASP A 335 101.18 -3.81 50.99
CA ASP A 335 100.34 -4.81 50.31
C ASP A 335 98.84 -4.54 50.52
N ARG A 336 98.43 -4.22 51.75
CA ARG A 336 97.00 -3.97 52.05
C ARG A 336 96.48 -2.68 51.41
N LEU A 337 97.27 -1.62 51.28
CA LEU A 337 96.87 -0.39 50.58
C LEU A 337 96.68 -0.62 49.08
N ILE A 338 97.53 -1.42 48.44
CA ILE A 338 97.37 -1.79 47.02
C ILE A 338 96.04 -2.55 46.84
N ASN A 339 95.79 -3.54 47.69
CA ASN A 339 94.55 -4.32 47.67
C ASN A 339 93.31 -3.46 47.96
N GLU A 340 93.37 -2.53 48.92
CA GLU A 340 92.28 -1.61 49.26
C GLU A 340 91.91 -0.70 48.06
N VAL A 341 92.90 -0.12 47.38
CA VAL A 341 92.66 0.69 46.17
C VAL A 341 92.01 -0.15 45.06
N GLN A 342 92.52 -1.36 44.82
CA GLN A 342 91.98 -2.26 43.80
C GLN A 342 90.53 -2.69 44.12
N GLU A 343 90.24 -3.02 45.37
CA GLU A 343 88.91 -3.45 45.82
C GLU A 343 87.88 -2.33 45.70
N ILE A 344 88.20 -1.12 46.19
CA ILE A 344 87.29 0.02 46.11
C ILE A 344 87.07 0.43 44.64
N THR A 345 88.11 0.43 43.81
CA THR A 345 88.00 0.73 42.38
C THR A 345 87.10 -0.28 41.66
N LYS A 346 87.29 -1.57 41.95
CA LYS A 346 86.43 -2.64 41.41
C LYS A 346 84.97 -2.49 41.85
N ASN A 347 84.73 -2.11 43.10
CA ASN A 347 83.38 -1.90 43.63
C ASN A 347 82.69 -0.67 43.04
N ILE A 348 83.42 0.35 42.59
CA ILE A 348 82.87 1.52 41.88
C ILE A 348 82.52 1.16 40.42
N GLN A 349 83.30 0.28 39.79
CA GLN A 349 83.13 -0.11 38.38
C GLN A 349 82.03 -1.17 38.16
N ARG A 350 81.73 -1.95 39.19
CA ARG A 350 80.67 -2.97 39.20
C ARG A 350 79.30 -2.32 39.37
#